data_AF-A0A7Y4WUW2-F1
#
_entry.id   AF-A0A7Y4WUW2-F1
#
_cell.length_a   1.000
_cell.length_b   1.000
_cell.length_c   1.000
_cell.angle_alpha   90.00
_cell.angle_beta   90.00
_cell.angle_gamma   90.00
#
_symmetry.space_group_name_H-M   'P 1'
#
loop_
_entity.id
_entity.type
_entity.pdbx_description
1 polymer ?
#
loop_
_entity_poly.entity_id
_entity_poly.type
_entity_poly.pdbx_seq_one_letter_code
_entity_poly.pdbx_strand_id
1 'polypeptide(L)'
;AGVAMQWIREAAVRDGQSSFAEAMAPALAVIDRHLPAATGAERADLLAHQGWATFLLWRDGDRQLAPEDRYREALALDPANPYANAMLAHWVLWQGGEVAEAAALFATATEDDRARDAVRRLQWAAYGNDRSPSAYAELLRLANRMRREGMPVSPEQAQVLWAPYYFSLSASSTAAWPVLLRVLPPDDHRQTLAWAFNDYVAGQDARVQTLRYYQALLDIEAGRVSDGRAALEGLAQEMASDAGTLPDAVRSALRPAPAP
;
A
#
# COMPACT_ATOMS: atom_id res chain seq x y z
N ALA A 1 7.11 -14.84 24.38
CA ALA A 1 7.28 -13.55 23.67
C ALA A 1 6.29 -13.29 22.51
N GLY A 2 5.72 -14.32 21.85
CA GLY A 2 4.83 -14.13 20.67
C GLY A 2 3.67 -13.13 20.85
N VAL A 3 2.95 -13.19 21.97
CA VAL A 3 1.85 -12.24 22.28
C VAL A 3 2.36 -10.80 22.43
N ALA A 4 3.54 -10.61 23.05
CA ALA A 4 4.14 -9.28 23.19
C ALA A 4 4.56 -8.69 21.83
N MET A 5 5.12 -9.54 20.95
CA MET A 5 5.43 -9.14 19.57
C MET A 5 4.17 -8.73 18.80
N GLN A 6 3.08 -9.50 18.94
CA GLN A 6 1.79 -9.14 18.34
C GLN A 6 1.26 -7.80 18.87
N TRP A 7 1.30 -7.59 20.19
CA TRP A 7 0.88 -6.35 20.82
C TRP A 7 1.64 -5.14 20.25
N ILE A 8 2.96 -5.24 20.11
CA ILE A 8 3.79 -4.15 19.57
C ILE A 8 3.43 -3.85 18.10
N ARG A 9 3.12 -4.85 17.29
CA ARG A 9 2.71 -4.64 15.88
C ARG A 9 1.34 -3.98 15.76
N GLU A 10 0.43 -4.30 16.66
CA GLU A 10 -0.97 -3.86 16.62
C GLU A 10 -1.23 -2.62 17.48
N ALA A 11 -0.22 -2.16 18.22
CA ALA A 11 -0.30 -0.95 19.03
C ALA A 11 -0.77 0.22 18.17
N ALA A 12 -1.90 0.81 18.56
CA ALA A 12 -2.48 1.98 17.95
C ALA A 12 -2.78 2.99 19.05
N VAL A 13 -2.36 4.23 18.81
CA VAL A 13 -2.58 5.36 19.72
C VAL A 13 -3.57 6.31 19.07
N ARG A 14 -4.58 6.75 19.83
CA ARG A 14 -5.47 7.84 19.43
C ARG A 14 -4.83 9.16 19.84
N ASP A 15 -4.72 10.08 18.89
CA ASP A 15 -4.11 11.40 19.10
C ASP A 15 -4.62 12.06 20.39
N GLY A 16 -3.68 12.46 21.26
CA GLY A 16 -3.95 13.23 22.46
C GLY A 16 -4.47 12.46 23.68
N GLN A 17 -4.60 11.13 23.64
CA GLN A 17 -5.13 10.34 24.77
C GLN A 17 -4.11 9.39 25.44
N SER A 18 -3.04 9.01 24.75
CA SER A 18 -1.96 8.14 25.26
C SER A 18 -0.71 8.29 24.38
N SER A 19 0.46 7.85 24.84
CA SER A 19 1.68 7.73 24.01
C SER A 19 1.91 6.28 23.58
N PHE A 20 2.65 6.06 22.48
CA PHE A 20 3.15 4.72 22.13
C PHE A 20 4.04 4.17 23.23
N ALA A 21 4.82 5.04 23.89
CA ALA A 21 5.65 4.67 25.03
C ALA A 21 4.85 3.95 26.12
N GLU A 22 3.73 4.55 26.56
CA GLU A 22 2.84 3.96 27.56
C GLU A 22 2.18 2.67 27.05
N ALA A 23 1.70 2.68 25.80
CA ALA A 23 0.97 1.56 25.22
C ALA A 23 1.85 0.31 25.03
N MET A 24 3.15 0.47 24.74
CA MET A 24 4.05 -0.63 24.43
C MET A 24 4.90 -1.09 25.62
N ALA A 25 5.02 -0.30 26.69
CA ALA A 25 5.92 -0.59 27.82
C ALA A 25 5.77 -2.03 28.39
N PRO A 26 4.55 -2.58 28.59
CA PRO A 26 4.41 -3.95 29.08
C PRO A 26 4.98 -5.00 28.11
N ALA A 27 4.75 -4.83 26.81
CA ALA A 27 5.20 -5.75 25.78
C ALA A 27 6.73 -5.68 25.60
N LEU A 28 7.31 -4.48 25.63
CA LEU A 28 8.75 -4.27 25.62
C LEU A 28 9.43 -4.94 26.80
N ALA A 29 8.91 -4.78 28.02
CA ALA A 29 9.47 -5.41 29.21
C ALA A 29 9.50 -6.94 29.12
N VAL A 30 8.51 -7.54 28.45
CA VAL A 30 8.52 -8.98 28.16
C VAL A 30 9.62 -9.32 27.16
N ILE A 31 9.74 -8.58 26.05
CA ILE A 31 10.78 -8.81 25.05
C ILE A 31 12.18 -8.68 25.67
N ASP A 32 12.44 -7.62 26.41
CA ASP A 32 13.74 -7.33 27.03
C ASP A 32 14.18 -8.43 28.01
N ARG A 33 13.23 -9.03 28.74
CA ARG A 33 13.51 -10.16 29.64
C ARG A 33 13.87 -11.45 28.90
N HIS A 34 13.27 -11.68 27.73
CA HIS A 34 13.47 -12.92 26.97
C HIS A 34 14.71 -12.85 26.06
N LEU A 35 15.07 -11.66 25.60
CA LEU A 35 16.13 -11.44 24.62
C LEU A 35 17.48 -12.09 25.00
N PRO A 36 17.98 -12.02 26.26
CA PRO A 36 19.28 -12.59 26.61
C PRO A 36 19.37 -14.12 26.46
N ALA A 37 18.24 -14.83 26.57
CA ALA A 37 18.17 -16.28 26.46
C ALA A 37 17.83 -16.76 25.03
N ALA A 38 17.26 -15.88 24.19
CA ALA A 38 16.88 -16.21 22.83
C ALA A 38 18.12 -16.33 21.91
N THR A 39 18.05 -17.24 20.93
CA THR A 39 19.10 -17.48 19.93
C THR A 39 18.51 -17.62 18.52
N GLY A 40 19.36 -17.52 17.49
CA GLY A 40 18.95 -17.70 16.10
C GLY A 40 17.75 -16.85 15.68
N ALA A 41 16.80 -17.47 14.97
CA ALA A 41 15.60 -16.82 14.44
C ALA A 41 14.70 -16.21 15.53
N GLU A 42 14.60 -16.82 16.71
CA GLU A 42 13.82 -16.25 17.82
C GLU A 42 14.44 -14.92 18.28
N ARG A 43 15.77 -14.87 18.42
CA ARG A 43 16.45 -13.63 18.79
C ARG A 43 16.29 -12.57 17.72
N ALA A 44 16.37 -12.94 16.44
CA ALA A 44 16.16 -12.02 15.33
C ALA A 44 14.73 -11.44 15.33
N ASP A 45 13.70 -12.27 15.56
CA ASP A 45 12.33 -11.81 15.70
C ASP A 45 12.19 -10.79 16.84
N LEU A 46 12.78 -11.05 18.01
CA LEU A 46 12.71 -10.14 19.16
C LEU A 46 13.40 -8.80 18.88
N LEU A 47 14.59 -8.83 18.26
CA LEU A 47 15.33 -7.63 17.86
C LEU A 47 14.53 -6.80 16.85
N ALA A 48 13.91 -7.43 15.86
CA ALA A 48 13.07 -6.75 14.89
C ALA A 48 11.91 -6.00 15.59
N HIS A 49 11.25 -6.64 16.57
CA HIS A 49 10.16 -6.00 17.31
C HIS A 49 10.65 -4.90 18.27
N GLN A 50 11.86 -5.01 18.83
CA GLN A 50 12.47 -3.88 19.53
C GLN A 50 12.70 -2.70 18.58
N GLY A 51 13.22 -2.95 17.37
CA GLY A 51 13.37 -1.92 16.34
C GLY A 51 12.05 -1.25 15.99
N TRP A 52 10.97 -2.01 15.84
CA TRP A 52 9.64 -1.46 15.57
C TRP A 52 9.13 -0.58 16.70
N ALA A 53 9.29 -1.03 17.95
CA ALA A 53 8.95 -0.21 19.10
C ALA A 53 9.80 1.07 19.17
N THR A 54 11.11 0.99 18.86
CA THR A 54 11.99 2.15 18.72
C THR A 54 11.49 3.11 17.64
N PHE A 55 10.99 2.61 16.51
CA PHE A 55 10.38 3.43 15.46
C PHE A 55 9.11 4.15 15.96
N LEU A 56 8.25 3.45 16.69
CA LEU A 56 7.02 4.03 17.24
C LEU A 56 7.33 5.12 18.30
N LEU A 57 8.36 4.92 19.13
CA LEU A 57 8.87 5.95 20.05
C LEU A 57 9.46 7.16 19.30
N TRP A 58 10.18 6.92 18.20
CA TRP A 58 10.68 7.99 17.33
C TRP A 58 9.52 8.83 16.77
N ARG A 59 8.41 8.17 16.42
CA ARG A 59 7.20 8.84 15.93
C ARG A 59 6.54 9.72 16.99
N ASP A 60 6.63 9.32 18.26
CA ASP A 60 6.18 10.07 19.43
C ASP A 60 7.03 11.31 19.76
N GLY A 61 8.15 11.51 19.06
CA GLY A 61 8.94 12.74 19.15
C GLY A 61 10.39 12.53 19.57
N ASP A 62 10.79 11.32 19.95
CA ASP A 62 12.20 11.03 20.25
C ASP A 62 13.01 10.79 18.97
N ARG A 63 13.33 11.89 18.28
CA ARG A 63 13.99 11.87 16.97
C ARG A 63 15.45 11.44 17.00
N GLN A 64 16.03 11.17 18.17
CA GLN A 64 17.42 10.70 18.31
C GLN A 64 17.53 9.17 18.21
N LEU A 65 16.41 8.45 18.25
CA LEU A 65 16.40 7.00 18.18
C LEU A 65 16.76 6.47 16.78
N ALA A 66 17.49 5.36 16.76
CA ALA A 66 17.92 4.65 15.55
C ALA A 66 17.27 3.26 15.47
N PRO A 67 16.00 3.14 15.00
CA PRO A 67 15.32 1.84 14.90
C PRO A 67 16.03 0.86 13.96
N GLU A 68 16.74 1.41 12.98
CA GLU A 68 17.44 0.64 11.94
C GLU A 68 18.51 -0.30 12.48
N ASP A 69 19.23 0.11 13.54
CA ASP A 69 20.31 -0.68 14.13
C ASP A 69 19.81 -2.04 14.60
N ARG A 70 18.59 -2.08 15.17
CA ARG A 70 17.96 -3.32 15.63
C ARG A 70 17.52 -4.22 14.49
N TYR A 71 17.04 -3.64 13.39
CA TYR A 71 16.71 -4.43 12.20
C TYR A 71 17.97 -5.05 11.59
N ARG A 72 19.07 -4.29 11.50
CA ARG A 72 20.35 -4.80 10.99
C ARG A 72 20.94 -5.87 11.91
N GLU A 73 20.85 -5.71 13.23
CA GLU A 73 21.26 -6.73 14.20
C GLU A 73 20.45 -8.02 14.02
N ALA A 74 19.12 -7.91 13.80
CA ALA A 74 18.26 -9.06 13.51
C ALA A 74 18.66 -9.77 12.20
N LEU A 75 18.91 -9.01 11.13
CA LEU A 75 19.30 -9.56 9.82
C LEU A 75 20.70 -10.18 9.82
N ALA A 76 21.60 -9.73 10.70
CA ALA A 76 22.89 -10.38 10.88
C ALA A 76 22.78 -11.78 11.49
N LEU A 77 21.74 -12.04 12.28
CA LEU A 77 21.45 -13.36 12.86
C LEU A 77 20.62 -14.25 11.93
N ASP A 78 19.68 -13.65 11.21
CA ASP A 78 18.76 -14.31 10.29
C ASP A 78 18.48 -13.39 9.08
N PRO A 79 19.24 -13.51 7.99
CA PRO A 79 19.07 -12.67 6.80
C PRO A 79 17.69 -12.78 6.15
N ALA A 80 17.00 -13.91 6.33
CA ALA A 80 15.67 -14.16 5.79
C ALA A 80 14.56 -13.78 6.78
N ASN A 81 14.88 -13.10 7.89
CA ASN A 81 13.89 -12.78 8.92
C ASN A 81 12.76 -11.90 8.34
N PRO A 82 11.50 -12.35 8.32
CA PRO A 82 10.43 -11.64 7.65
C PRO A 82 10.04 -10.35 8.37
N TYR A 83 10.15 -10.31 9.71
CA TYR A 83 9.85 -9.10 10.47
C TYR A 83 10.93 -8.05 10.25
N ALA A 84 12.20 -8.41 10.38
CA ALA A 84 13.30 -7.46 10.22
C ALA A 84 13.34 -6.88 8.80
N ASN A 85 13.19 -7.72 7.77
CA ASN A 85 13.12 -7.27 6.39
C ASN A 85 11.92 -6.33 6.14
N ALA A 86 10.71 -6.70 6.57
CA ALA A 86 9.53 -5.86 6.36
C ALA A 86 9.55 -4.54 7.14
N MET A 87 10.04 -4.55 8.38
CA MET A 87 10.13 -3.36 9.22
C MET A 87 11.25 -2.42 8.75
N LEU A 88 12.38 -2.97 8.26
CA LEU A 88 13.42 -2.19 7.61
C LEU A 88 12.92 -1.57 6.29
N ALA A 89 12.22 -2.34 5.46
CA ALA A 89 11.62 -1.82 4.23
C ALA A 89 10.68 -0.63 4.49
N HIS A 90 9.84 -0.77 5.52
CA HIS A 90 8.99 0.33 5.97
C HIS A 90 9.82 1.55 6.41
N TRP A 91 10.88 1.35 7.20
CA TRP A 91 11.76 2.42 7.65
C TRP A 91 12.47 3.13 6.49
N VAL A 92 12.98 2.38 5.50
CA VAL A 92 13.60 2.93 4.29
C VAL A 92 12.65 3.91 3.60
N LEU A 93 11.40 3.50 3.34
CA LEU A 93 10.42 4.39 2.73
C LEU A 93 10.04 5.58 3.63
N TRP A 94 9.96 5.34 4.95
CA TRP A 94 9.67 6.40 5.91
C TRP A 94 10.73 7.52 5.90
N GLN A 95 12.00 7.17 5.64
CA GLN A 95 13.10 8.12 5.51
C GLN A 95 13.22 8.73 4.10
N GLY A 96 12.30 8.41 3.18
CA GLY A 96 12.36 8.87 1.79
C GLY A 96 13.40 8.13 0.93
N GLY A 97 13.78 6.92 1.32
CA GLY A 97 14.65 6.04 0.55
C GLY A 97 13.99 5.49 -0.73
N GLU A 98 14.70 4.62 -1.45
CA GLU A 98 14.26 4.14 -2.75
C GLU A 98 13.18 3.05 -2.65
N VAL A 99 12.12 3.17 -3.46
CA VAL A 99 11.05 2.15 -3.53
C VAL A 99 11.57 0.78 -3.96
N ALA A 100 12.57 0.75 -4.84
CA ALA A 100 13.18 -0.50 -5.30
C ALA A 100 13.91 -1.24 -4.17
N GLU A 101 14.61 -0.52 -3.30
CA GLU A 101 15.29 -1.08 -2.13
C GLU A 101 14.27 -1.69 -1.15
N ALA A 102 13.23 -0.93 -0.79
CA ALA A 102 12.17 -1.42 0.08
C ALA A 102 11.43 -2.63 -0.53
N ALA A 103 11.19 -2.63 -1.84
CA ALA A 103 10.56 -3.75 -2.53
C ALA A 103 11.41 -5.02 -2.48
N ALA A 104 12.75 -4.92 -2.57
CA ALA A 104 13.64 -6.06 -2.42
C ALA A 104 13.59 -6.65 -1.01
N LEU A 105 13.62 -5.81 0.02
CA LEU A 105 13.47 -6.24 1.41
C LEU A 105 12.10 -6.91 1.65
N PHE A 106 11.01 -6.32 1.14
CA PHE A 106 9.70 -6.94 1.23
C PHE A 106 9.60 -8.27 0.47
N ALA A 107 10.30 -8.43 -0.65
CA ALA A 107 10.35 -9.69 -1.38
C ALA A 107 10.96 -10.79 -0.49
N THR A 108 12.12 -10.53 0.13
CA THR A 108 12.74 -11.43 1.11
C THR A 108 11.79 -11.74 2.26
N ALA A 109 11.09 -10.72 2.78
CA ALA A 109 10.15 -10.90 3.88
C ALA A 109 8.96 -11.80 3.57
N THR A 110 8.69 -12.07 2.29
CA THR A 110 7.56 -12.89 1.84
C THR A 110 7.95 -14.28 1.37
N GLU A 111 9.23 -14.64 1.46
CA GLU A 111 9.71 -16.00 1.16
C GLU A 111 9.22 -17.02 2.22
N ASP A 112 9.03 -16.55 3.46
CA ASP A 112 8.50 -17.34 4.57
C ASP A 112 7.07 -16.90 4.92
N ASP A 113 6.12 -17.84 4.86
CA ASP A 113 4.70 -17.59 5.09
C ASP A 113 4.37 -17.35 6.59
N ARG A 114 5.29 -17.65 7.53
CA ARG A 114 5.02 -17.57 8.98
C ARG A 114 4.59 -16.19 9.48
N ALA A 115 4.90 -15.13 8.73
CA ALA A 115 4.56 -13.75 9.06
C ALA A 115 3.75 -13.04 7.96
N ARG A 116 3.17 -13.78 7.00
CA ARG A 116 2.53 -13.21 5.81
C ARG A 116 1.61 -12.04 6.11
N ASP A 117 0.66 -12.21 7.03
CA ASP A 117 -0.33 -11.17 7.33
C ASP A 117 0.30 -9.91 7.93
N ALA A 118 1.34 -10.08 8.77
CA ALA A 118 2.07 -8.95 9.35
C ALA A 118 2.87 -8.21 8.26
N VAL A 119 3.52 -8.94 7.37
CA VAL A 119 4.29 -8.37 6.25
C VAL A 119 3.36 -7.64 5.27
N ARG A 120 2.21 -8.22 4.90
CA ARG A 120 1.23 -7.58 4.01
C ARG A 120 0.69 -6.27 4.59
N ARG A 121 0.42 -6.23 5.90
CA ARG A 121 0.03 -4.99 6.59
C ARG A 121 1.13 -3.91 6.52
N LEU A 122 2.39 -4.29 6.75
CA LEU A 122 3.52 -3.36 6.65
C LEU A 122 3.76 -2.88 5.22
N GLN A 123 3.67 -3.75 4.22
CA GLN A 123 3.74 -3.36 2.81
C GLN A 123 2.68 -2.33 2.47
N TRP A 124 1.42 -2.57 2.89
CA TRP A 124 0.32 -1.66 2.63
C TRP A 124 0.55 -0.29 3.27
N ALA A 125 0.97 -0.27 4.53
CA ALA A 125 1.28 0.97 5.24
C ALA A 125 2.45 1.72 4.60
N ALA A 126 3.53 1.02 4.26
CA ALA A 126 4.74 1.63 3.72
C ALA A 126 4.49 2.27 2.34
N TYR A 127 3.92 1.52 1.40
CA TYR A 127 3.60 2.06 0.07
C TYR A 127 2.45 3.07 0.10
N GLY A 128 1.50 2.94 1.02
CA GLY A 128 0.39 3.87 1.16
C GLY A 128 0.79 5.24 1.72
N ASN A 129 1.88 5.30 2.50
CA ASN A 129 2.41 6.54 3.06
C ASN A 129 3.27 7.33 2.05
N ASP A 130 3.91 6.64 1.11
CA ASP A 130 4.66 7.27 0.03
C ASP A 130 3.73 7.61 -1.15
N ARG A 131 3.74 8.89 -1.56
CA ARG A 131 2.90 9.41 -2.66
C ARG A 131 3.62 9.42 -4.01
N SER A 132 4.79 8.79 -4.10
CA SER A 132 5.55 8.69 -5.33
C SER A 132 4.86 7.77 -6.35
N PRO A 133 5.04 8.00 -7.67
CA PRO A 133 4.51 7.10 -8.69
C PRO A 133 4.99 5.65 -8.53
N SER A 134 6.24 5.45 -8.09
CA SER A 134 6.81 4.13 -7.85
C SER A 134 6.12 3.40 -6.70
N ALA A 135 5.83 4.09 -5.59
CA ALA A 135 5.09 3.51 -4.48
C ALA A 135 3.65 3.16 -4.85
N TYR A 136 2.98 4.00 -5.65
CA TYR A 136 1.65 3.68 -6.18
C TYR A 136 1.65 2.45 -7.08
N ALA A 137 2.69 2.27 -7.91
CA ALA A 137 2.83 1.07 -8.72
C ALA A 137 3.00 -0.19 -7.84
N GLU A 138 3.82 -0.13 -6.80
CA GLU A 138 3.98 -1.25 -5.86
C GLU A 138 2.72 -1.52 -5.03
N LEU A 139 2.00 -0.48 -4.61
CA LEU A 139 0.72 -0.62 -3.91
C LEU A 139 -0.31 -1.32 -4.79
N LEU A 140 -0.38 -1.00 -6.08
CA LEU A 140 -1.27 -1.67 -7.02
C LEU A 140 -0.86 -3.14 -7.28
N ARG A 141 0.44 -3.43 -7.38
CA ARG A 141 0.95 -4.82 -7.46
C ARG A 141 0.62 -5.61 -6.20
N LEU A 142 0.75 -4.99 -5.02
CA LEU A 142 0.36 -5.57 -3.75
C LEU A 142 -1.14 -5.88 -3.71
N ALA A 143 -1.99 -4.95 -4.11
CA ALA A 143 -3.43 -5.15 -4.19
C ALA A 143 -3.81 -6.34 -5.10
N ASN A 144 -3.19 -6.45 -6.28
CA ASN A 144 -3.42 -7.59 -7.17
C ASN A 144 -2.96 -8.92 -6.56
N ARG A 145 -1.81 -8.94 -5.87
CA ARG A 145 -1.35 -10.14 -5.14
C ARG A 145 -2.35 -10.53 -4.05
N MET A 146 -2.78 -9.60 -3.20
CA MET A 146 -3.76 -9.86 -2.15
C MET A 146 -5.08 -10.40 -2.70
N ARG A 147 -5.58 -9.85 -3.81
CA ARG A 147 -6.74 -10.38 -4.54
C ARG A 147 -6.53 -11.84 -4.95
N ARG A 148 -5.40 -12.15 -5.60
CA ARG A 148 -5.08 -13.50 -6.08
C ARG A 148 -4.87 -14.50 -4.95
N GLU A 149 -4.42 -14.02 -3.79
CA GLU A 149 -4.25 -14.80 -2.55
C GLU A 149 -5.57 -14.96 -1.77
N GLY A 150 -6.68 -14.35 -2.21
CA GLY A 150 -7.97 -14.42 -1.52
C GLY A 150 -8.02 -13.64 -0.21
N MET A 151 -7.12 -12.66 -0.01
CA MET A 151 -7.13 -11.81 1.17
C MET A 151 -8.26 -10.77 1.08
N PRO A 152 -8.87 -10.36 2.20
CA PRO A 152 -9.83 -9.26 2.21
C PRO A 152 -9.12 -7.91 2.01
N VAL A 153 -9.87 -6.93 1.50
CA VAL A 153 -9.49 -5.51 1.51
C VAL A 153 -10.37 -4.77 2.51
N SER A 154 -9.77 -4.00 3.41
CA SER A 154 -10.55 -3.15 4.34
C SER A 154 -11.00 -1.86 3.65
N PRO A 155 -12.04 -1.16 4.16
CA PRO A 155 -12.44 0.14 3.64
C PRO A 155 -11.31 1.18 3.65
N GLU A 156 -10.46 1.18 4.68
CA GLU A 156 -9.29 2.07 4.81
C GLU A 156 -8.25 1.74 3.75
N GLN A 157 -8.01 0.44 3.50
CA GLN A 157 -7.13 0.01 2.42
C GLN A 157 -7.67 0.46 1.07
N ALA A 158 -8.95 0.21 0.78
CA ALA A 158 -9.60 0.69 -0.44
C ALA A 158 -9.46 2.21 -0.61
N GLN A 159 -9.63 2.99 0.47
CA GLN A 159 -9.41 4.44 0.43
C GLN A 159 -7.97 4.81 0.07
N VAL A 160 -6.97 4.15 0.64
CA VAL A 160 -5.56 4.39 0.32
C VAL A 160 -5.26 4.05 -1.14
N LEU A 161 -5.75 2.90 -1.64
CA LEU A 161 -5.58 2.50 -3.03
C LEU A 161 -6.36 3.39 -4.00
N TRP A 162 -7.42 4.07 -3.56
CA TRP A 162 -8.20 5.00 -4.37
C TRP A 162 -7.44 6.30 -4.67
N ALA A 163 -6.55 6.73 -3.78
CA ALA A 163 -5.87 8.03 -3.89
C ALA A 163 -5.11 8.23 -5.23
N PRO A 164 -4.31 7.29 -5.74
CA PRO A 164 -3.66 7.41 -7.06
C PRO A 164 -4.65 7.68 -8.19
N TYR A 165 -5.81 7.01 -8.17
CA TYR A 165 -6.86 7.20 -9.16
C TYR A 165 -7.49 8.59 -9.01
N TYR A 166 -7.92 8.95 -7.80
CA TYR A 166 -8.52 10.25 -7.57
C TYR A 166 -7.64 11.43 -8.03
N PHE A 167 -6.35 11.43 -7.68
CA PHE A 167 -5.44 12.53 -8.04
C PHE A 167 -5.09 12.55 -9.53
N SER A 168 -5.17 11.40 -10.20
CA SER A 168 -4.86 11.29 -11.64
C SER A 168 -5.88 11.94 -12.58
N LEU A 169 -7.10 12.21 -12.12
CA LEU A 169 -8.13 12.87 -12.94
C LEU A 169 -7.82 14.35 -13.23
N SER A 170 -6.86 14.95 -12.52
CA SER A 170 -6.48 16.35 -12.72
C SER A 170 -5.67 16.54 -14.02
N ALA A 171 -5.98 17.60 -14.79
CA ALA A 171 -5.35 17.91 -16.08
C ALA A 171 -3.82 18.14 -15.99
N SER A 172 -3.29 18.45 -14.81
CA SER A 172 -1.87 18.58 -14.51
C SER A 172 -1.13 17.24 -14.32
N SER A 173 -1.86 16.11 -14.24
CA SER A 173 -1.32 14.78 -13.95
C SER A 173 -1.27 13.84 -15.17
N THR A 174 -1.57 14.35 -16.37
CA THR A 174 -1.74 13.56 -17.61
C THR A 174 -0.48 12.80 -18.05
N ALA A 175 0.72 13.22 -17.64
CA ALA A 175 1.97 12.53 -17.95
C ALA A 175 2.20 11.24 -17.12
N ALA A 176 1.61 11.13 -15.92
CA ALA A 176 1.80 9.97 -15.04
C ALA A 176 0.79 8.83 -15.33
N TRP A 177 -0.21 9.10 -16.16
CA TRP A 177 -1.39 8.26 -16.35
C TRP A 177 -1.16 6.97 -17.15
N PRO A 178 -0.45 7.01 -18.30
CA PRO A 178 -0.14 5.78 -19.04
C PRO A 178 0.70 4.79 -18.22
N VAL A 179 1.44 5.28 -17.22
CA VAL A 179 2.28 4.45 -16.36
C VAL A 179 1.42 3.64 -15.39
N LEU A 180 0.42 4.26 -14.73
CA LEU A 180 -0.42 3.55 -13.76
C LEU A 180 -1.28 2.44 -14.41
N LEU A 181 -1.88 2.70 -15.57
CA LEU A 181 -2.68 1.71 -16.31
C LEU A 181 -1.87 0.52 -16.82
N ARG A 182 -0.55 0.67 -16.93
CA ARG A 182 0.35 -0.37 -17.44
C ARG A 182 1.13 -1.10 -16.35
N VAL A 183 0.88 -0.80 -15.07
CA VAL A 183 1.50 -1.49 -13.94
C VAL A 183 1.14 -2.97 -13.93
N LEU A 184 -0.08 -3.31 -14.34
CA LEU A 184 -0.63 -4.66 -14.38
C LEU A 184 -1.13 -4.98 -15.80
N PRO A 185 -1.22 -6.27 -16.17
CA PRO A 185 -2.01 -6.68 -17.33
C PRO A 185 -3.45 -6.14 -17.21
N PRO A 186 -4.07 -5.65 -18.30
CA PRO A 186 -5.37 -4.97 -18.22
C PRO A 186 -6.47 -5.76 -17.49
N ASP A 187 -6.55 -7.08 -17.71
CA ASP A 187 -7.57 -7.93 -17.07
C ASP A 187 -7.30 -8.15 -15.58
N ASP A 188 -6.03 -8.23 -15.17
CA ASP A 188 -5.64 -8.30 -13.76
C ASP A 188 -5.92 -6.97 -13.06
N HIS A 189 -5.69 -5.85 -13.76
CA HIS A 189 -6.00 -4.52 -13.26
C HIS A 189 -7.51 -4.36 -13.03
N ARG A 190 -8.35 -4.70 -14.03
CA ARG A 190 -9.82 -4.62 -13.93
C ARG A 190 -10.35 -5.42 -12.74
N GLN A 191 -9.91 -6.67 -12.60
CA GLN A 191 -10.32 -7.53 -11.49
C GLN A 191 -9.85 -6.98 -10.13
N THR A 192 -8.68 -6.35 -10.09
CA THR A 192 -8.17 -5.68 -8.88
C THR A 192 -9.01 -4.47 -8.50
N LEU A 193 -9.42 -3.64 -9.47
CA LEU A 193 -10.30 -2.52 -9.19
C LEU A 193 -11.67 -2.97 -8.72
N ALA A 194 -12.25 -3.98 -9.37
CA ALA A 194 -13.55 -4.53 -8.97
C ALA A 194 -13.51 -5.11 -7.54
N TRP A 195 -12.47 -5.89 -7.23
CA TRP A 195 -12.25 -6.46 -5.90
C TRP A 195 -12.06 -5.38 -4.82
N ALA A 196 -11.26 -4.34 -5.10
CA ALA A 196 -10.95 -3.32 -4.11
C ALA A 196 -12.08 -2.30 -3.91
N PHE A 197 -12.83 -1.98 -4.97
CA PHE A 197 -13.64 -0.76 -5.00
C PHE A 197 -15.14 -0.96 -5.07
N ASN A 198 -15.68 -2.11 -5.49
CA ASN A 198 -17.13 -2.28 -5.67
C ASN A 198 -17.93 -1.86 -4.43
N ASP A 199 -17.55 -2.36 -3.25
CA ASP A 199 -18.22 -2.00 -1.99
C ASP A 199 -17.83 -0.60 -1.51
N TYR A 200 -16.58 -0.19 -1.74
CA TYR A 200 -16.05 1.12 -1.33
C TYR A 200 -16.75 2.30 -2.00
N VAL A 201 -17.13 2.14 -3.27
CA VAL A 201 -17.78 3.20 -4.06
C VAL A 201 -19.31 3.09 -4.06
N ALA A 202 -19.88 2.04 -3.48
CA ALA A 202 -21.31 1.81 -3.47
C ALA A 202 -22.06 3.02 -2.86
N GLY A 203 -23.10 3.48 -3.55
CA GLY A 203 -23.91 4.64 -3.13
C GLY A 203 -23.23 6.00 -3.33
N GLN A 204 -22.08 6.06 -4.02
CA GLN A 204 -21.37 7.32 -4.31
C GLN A 204 -21.21 7.50 -5.83
N ASP A 205 -22.21 8.10 -6.48
CA ASP A 205 -22.32 8.20 -7.94
C ASP A 205 -21.03 8.68 -8.62
N ALA A 206 -20.41 9.75 -8.10
CA ALA A 206 -19.16 10.27 -8.64
C ALA A 206 -18.01 9.26 -8.62
N ARG A 207 -17.90 8.43 -7.56
CA ARG A 207 -16.88 7.38 -7.47
C ARG A 207 -17.24 6.18 -8.35
N VAL A 208 -18.52 5.82 -8.44
CA VAL A 208 -19.00 4.78 -9.37
C VAL A 208 -18.67 5.15 -10.81
N GLN A 209 -18.95 6.38 -11.23
CA GLN A 209 -18.62 6.89 -12.56
C GLN A 209 -17.10 6.90 -12.80
N THR A 210 -16.33 7.30 -11.79
CA THR A 210 -14.85 7.28 -11.86
C THR A 210 -14.31 5.86 -12.05
N LEU A 211 -14.86 4.87 -11.32
CA LEU A 211 -14.50 3.46 -11.48
C LEU A 211 -14.84 2.95 -12.89
N ARG A 212 -16.04 3.27 -13.38
CA ARG A 212 -16.48 2.91 -14.76
C ARG A 212 -15.57 3.51 -15.82
N TYR A 213 -15.14 4.76 -15.64
CA TYR A 213 -14.18 5.43 -16.53
C TYR A 213 -12.88 4.62 -16.63
N TYR A 214 -12.30 4.21 -15.49
CA TYR A 214 -11.07 3.42 -15.50
C TYR A 214 -11.24 2.01 -16.07
N GLN A 215 -12.37 1.35 -15.78
CA GLN A 215 -12.68 0.05 -16.39
C GLN A 215 -12.74 0.15 -17.92
N ALA A 216 -13.32 1.23 -18.46
CA ALA A 216 -13.40 1.45 -19.90
C ALA A 216 -12.03 1.72 -20.54
N LEU A 217 -11.14 2.47 -19.87
CA LEU A 217 -9.76 2.65 -20.35
C LEU A 217 -9.00 1.32 -20.38
N LEU A 218 -9.15 0.49 -19.35
CA LEU A 218 -8.53 -0.83 -19.30
C LEU A 218 -9.09 -1.77 -20.38
N ASP A 219 -10.36 -1.63 -20.76
CA ASP A 219 -10.93 -2.35 -21.91
C ASP A 219 -10.27 -1.96 -23.23
N ILE A 220 -10.04 -0.66 -23.44
CA ILE A 220 -9.31 -0.18 -24.62
C ILE A 220 -7.88 -0.72 -24.65
N GLU A 221 -7.14 -0.64 -23.54
CA GLU A 221 -5.77 -1.18 -23.45
C GLU A 221 -5.72 -2.70 -23.62
N ALA A 222 -6.79 -3.42 -23.27
CA ALA A 222 -6.92 -4.86 -23.52
C ALA A 222 -7.28 -5.22 -24.98
N GLY A 223 -7.44 -4.23 -25.85
CA GLY A 223 -7.87 -4.43 -27.25
C GLY A 223 -9.39 -4.54 -27.43
N ARG A 224 -10.19 -4.44 -26.36
CA ARG A 224 -11.67 -4.39 -26.41
C ARG A 224 -12.14 -2.95 -26.67
N VAL A 225 -11.64 -2.38 -27.77
CA VAL A 225 -11.79 -0.96 -28.10
C VAL A 225 -13.25 -0.56 -28.28
N SER A 226 -14.07 -1.43 -28.90
CA SER A 226 -15.51 -1.18 -29.09
C SER A 226 -16.23 -1.01 -27.75
N ASP A 227 -15.97 -1.92 -26.82
CA ASP A 227 -16.67 -1.99 -25.54
C ASP A 227 -16.27 -0.83 -24.63
N GLY A 228 -14.95 -0.55 -24.56
CA GLY A 228 -14.45 0.59 -23.81
C GLY A 228 -14.93 1.94 -24.38
N ARG A 229 -15.00 2.10 -25.71
CA ARG A 229 -15.57 3.31 -26.32
C ARG A 229 -17.05 3.46 -26.02
N ALA A 230 -17.85 2.41 -26.17
CA ALA A 230 -19.27 2.44 -25.85
C ALA A 230 -19.52 2.81 -24.37
N ALA A 231 -18.70 2.28 -23.46
CA ALA A 231 -18.77 2.62 -22.04
C ALA A 231 -18.43 4.10 -21.75
N LEU A 232 -17.41 4.65 -22.42
CA LEU A 232 -17.06 6.07 -22.32
C LEU A 232 -18.15 6.98 -22.92
N GLU A 233 -18.75 6.60 -24.05
CA GLU A 233 -19.87 7.33 -24.66
C GLU A 233 -21.09 7.37 -23.75
N GLY A 234 -21.42 6.24 -23.11
CA GLY A 234 -22.49 6.18 -22.10
C GLY A 234 -22.22 7.12 -20.91
N LEU A 235 -21.00 7.10 -20.37
CA LEU A 235 -20.59 8.03 -19.32
C LEU A 235 -20.67 9.50 -19.77
N ALA A 236 -20.26 9.80 -21.00
CA ALA A 236 -20.34 11.16 -21.53
C ALA A 236 -21.80 11.66 -21.64
N GLN A 237 -22.73 10.78 -21.99
CA GLN A 237 -24.16 11.10 -22.06
C GLN A 237 -24.76 11.34 -20.66
N GLU A 238 -24.43 10.48 -19.69
CA GLU A 238 -24.86 10.64 -18.30
C GLU A 238 -24.39 11.96 -17.68
N MET A 239 -23.20 12.43 -18.07
CA MET A 239 -22.53 13.61 -17.53
C MET A 239 -22.63 14.85 -18.44
N ALA A 240 -23.59 14.87 -19.38
CA ALA A 240 -23.66 15.91 -20.41
C ALA A 240 -23.85 17.34 -19.85
N SER A 241 -24.50 17.46 -18.70
CA SER A 241 -24.70 18.73 -17.97
C SER A 241 -23.61 19.05 -16.95
N ASP A 242 -22.67 18.14 -16.73
CA ASP A 242 -21.75 18.21 -15.61
C ASP A 242 -20.43 18.89 -16.00
N ALA A 243 -19.88 19.66 -15.06
CA ALA A 243 -18.56 20.28 -15.17
C ALA A 243 -17.61 19.68 -14.13
N GLY A 244 -16.33 19.50 -14.49
CA GLY A 244 -15.32 18.98 -13.60
C GLY A 244 -14.31 18.08 -14.30
N THR A 245 -13.37 17.55 -13.51
CA THR A 245 -12.23 16.77 -13.99
C THR A 245 -12.63 15.47 -14.68
N LEU A 246 -13.62 14.73 -14.14
CA LEU A 246 -14.07 13.47 -14.73
C LEU A 246 -14.78 13.67 -16.09
N PRO A 247 -15.78 14.56 -16.25
CA PRO A 247 -16.35 14.83 -17.58
C PRO A 247 -15.30 15.28 -18.59
N ASP A 248 -14.33 16.11 -18.19
CA ASP A 248 -13.21 16.53 -19.05
C ASP A 248 -12.32 15.35 -19.47
N ALA A 249 -12.02 14.44 -18.53
CA ALA A 249 -11.23 13.25 -18.79
C ALA A 249 -11.94 12.28 -19.76
N VAL A 250 -13.25 12.05 -19.58
CA VAL A 250 -14.08 11.24 -20.48
C VAL A 250 -14.09 11.83 -21.89
N ARG A 251 -14.34 13.15 -22.01
CA ARG A 251 -14.32 13.84 -23.30
C ARG A 251 -12.96 13.75 -23.98
N SER A 252 -11.87 13.88 -23.22
CA SER A 252 -10.51 13.75 -23.72
C SER A 252 -10.23 12.34 -24.26
N ALA A 253 -10.62 11.30 -23.52
CA ALA A 253 -10.44 9.89 -23.91
C ALA A 253 -11.22 9.50 -25.18
N LEU A 254 -12.36 10.16 -25.45
CA LEU A 254 -13.16 9.91 -26.65
C LEU A 254 -12.60 10.58 -27.92
N ARG A 255 -11.73 11.59 -27.79
CA ARG A 255 -11.17 12.29 -28.95
C ARG A 255 -10.40 11.31 -29.84
N PRO A 256 -10.55 11.42 -31.17
CA PRO A 256 -9.69 10.68 -32.09
C PRO A 256 -8.23 11.09 -31.87
N ALA A 257 -7.31 10.12 -31.98
CA ALA A 257 -5.89 10.42 -31.97
C ALA A 257 -5.60 11.45 -33.08
N PRO A 258 -4.70 12.43 -32.85
CA PRO A 258 -4.32 13.36 -33.90
C PRO A 258 -3.82 12.57 -35.11
N ALA A 259 -4.31 12.93 -36.30
CA ALA A 259 -3.82 12.36 -37.54
C ALA A 259 -2.31 12.63 -37.65
N PRO A 260 -1.52 11.65 -38.16
CA PRO A 260 -0.07 11.79 -38.29
C PRO A 260 0.33 12.93 -39.23
#